data_AF-A0A3B9J6P1-F1
#
_entry.id   AF-A0A3B9J6P1-F1
#
_cell.length_a   1.000
_cell.length_b   1.000
_cell.length_c   1.000
_cell.angle_alpha   90.00
_cell.angle_beta   90.00
_cell.angle_gamma   90.00
#
_symmetry.space_group_name_H-M   'P 1'
#
loop_
_entity.id
_entity.type
_entity.pdbx_description
1 polymer ?
#
loop_
_entity_poly.entity_id
_entity_poly.type
_entity_poly.pdbx_seq_one_letter_code
_entity_poly.pdbx_strand_id
1 'polypeptide(L)'
;MCIEPYKTAVHERILTQIASLRDGAYEQAREHASESFKSSVDVAGFREIIESGFPFLAENQSVAFGRCRINDGTATVEVRFGEEPAITLVYFLVQSDNRWWIDGASPAVDGLADKIESS
;
A
#
# COMPACT_ATOMS: atom_id res chain seq x y z
N MET A 1 7.89 -13.99 -5.51
CA MET A 1 6.57 -14.36 -4.95
C MET A 1 6.66 -14.20 -3.45
N CYS A 2 5.65 -13.63 -2.78
CA CYS A 2 5.62 -13.62 -1.32
C CYS A 2 5.33 -15.01 -0.78
N ILE A 3 6.09 -15.41 0.23
CA ILE A 3 5.93 -16.67 0.97
C ILE A 3 5.57 -16.36 2.42
N GLU A 4 4.88 -17.28 3.08
CA GLU A 4 4.68 -17.23 4.52
C GLU A 4 6.03 -17.29 5.26
N PRO A 5 6.19 -16.59 6.42
CA PRO A 5 5.20 -15.72 7.08
C PRO A 5 5.16 -14.28 6.53
N TYR A 6 6.07 -13.92 5.62
CA TYR A 6 6.25 -12.54 5.18
C TYR A 6 5.04 -11.98 4.43
N LYS A 7 4.33 -12.81 3.67
CA LYS A 7 3.07 -12.42 3.00
C LYS A 7 2.03 -11.88 3.99
N THR A 8 1.83 -12.57 5.11
CA THR A 8 0.90 -12.14 6.16
C THR A 8 1.35 -10.82 6.78
N ALA A 9 2.64 -10.70 7.11
CA ALA A 9 3.18 -9.49 7.72
C ALA A 9 3.02 -8.23 6.85
N VAL A 10 3.23 -8.34 5.53
CA VAL A 10 3.04 -7.19 4.62
C VAL A 10 1.55 -6.85 4.43
N HIS A 11 0.67 -7.86 4.36
CA HIS A 11 -0.78 -7.63 4.25
C HIS A 11 -1.35 -6.99 5.51
N GLU A 12 -1.03 -7.51 6.69
CA GLU A 12 -1.48 -6.97 7.98
C GLU A 12 -1.04 -5.52 8.17
N ARG A 13 0.19 -5.21 7.76
CA ARG A 13 0.71 -3.84 7.81
C ARG A 13 -0.14 -2.88 6.99
N ILE A 14 -0.46 -3.25 5.74
CA ILE A 14 -1.28 -2.45 4.83
C ILE A 14 -2.71 -2.31 5.37
N LEU A 15 -3.33 -3.41 5.82
CA LEU A 15 -4.68 -3.40 6.38
C LEU A 15 -4.81 -2.51 7.61
N THR A 16 -3.82 -2.54 8.51
CA THR A 16 -3.85 -1.74 9.74
C THR A 16 -3.73 -0.23 9.44
N GLN A 17 -2.91 0.14 8.45
CA GLN A 17 -2.87 1.52 7.96
C GLN A 17 -4.22 1.94 7.37
N ILE A 18 -4.82 1.12 6.50
CA ILE A 18 -6.12 1.41 5.88
C ILE A 18 -7.22 1.55 6.95
N ALA A 19 -7.24 0.68 7.95
CA ALA A 19 -8.18 0.79 9.07
C ALA A 19 -8.04 2.13 9.80
N SER A 20 -6.80 2.53 10.10
CA SER A 20 -6.53 3.83 10.73
C SER A 20 -6.97 5.01 9.85
N LEU A 21 -6.77 4.93 8.52
CA LEU A 21 -7.24 5.96 7.59
C LEU A 21 -8.77 6.08 7.60
N ARG A 22 -9.49 4.96 7.64
CA ARG A 22 -10.97 4.94 7.70
C ARG A 22 -11.53 5.53 9.00
N ASP A 23 -10.77 5.41 10.08
CA ASP A 23 -11.11 6.02 11.37
C ASP A 23 -10.71 7.52 11.45
N GLY A 24 -10.14 8.08 10.37
CA GLY A 24 -9.60 9.45 10.36
C GLY A 24 -8.33 9.62 11.21
N ALA A 25 -7.73 8.51 11.63
CA ALA A 25 -6.59 8.42 12.53
C ALA A 25 -5.26 8.57 11.75
N TYR A 26 -5.05 9.72 11.11
CA TYR A 26 -3.92 9.95 10.20
C TYR A 26 -2.53 9.79 10.84
N GLU A 27 -2.38 10.20 12.10
CA GLU A 27 -1.14 10.00 12.84
C GLU A 27 -0.85 8.50 13.04
N GLN A 28 -1.85 7.73 13.47
CA GLN A 28 -1.73 6.29 13.66
C GLN A 28 -1.50 5.56 12.32
N ALA A 29 -2.19 5.96 11.26
CA ALA A 29 -1.98 5.45 9.91
C ALA A 29 -0.54 5.68 9.41
N ARG A 30 0.02 6.87 9.70
CA ARG A 30 1.39 7.23 9.33
C ARG A 30 2.45 6.40 10.06
N GLU A 31 2.16 5.93 11.27
CA GLU A 31 3.11 5.07 12.02
C GLU A 31 3.37 3.71 11.36
N HIS A 32 2.57 3.32 10.37
CA HIS A 32 2.83 2.13 9.55
C HIS A 32 3.86 2.35 8.43
N ALA A 33 4.24 3.60 8.17
CA ALA A 33 5.20 3.99 7.14
C ALA A 33 6.67 3.85 7.59
N SER A 34 7.58 3.78 6.63
CA SER A 34 9.02 3.71 6.86
C SER A 34 9.53 4.98 7.54
N GLU A 35 10.67 4.87 8.23
CA GLU A 35 11.29 6.04 8.88
C GLU A 35 11.72 7.11 7.86
N SER A 36 12.15 6.69 6.67
CA SER A 36 12.46 7.59 5.54
C SER A 36 11.23 8.40 5.11
N PHE A 37 10.07 7.74 4.98
CA PHE A 37 8.82 8.41 4.65
C PHE A 37 8.42 9.37 5.78
N LYS A 38 8.42 8.91 7.03
CA LYS A 38 8.07 9.73 8.20
C LYS A 38 9.00 10.95 8.34
N SER A 39 10.29 10.80 8.11
CA SER A 39 11.24 11.92 8.18
C SER A 39 10.97 12.99 7.12
N SER A 40 10.36 12.60 6.00
CA SER A 40 10.13 13.47 4.84
C SER A 40 8.72 14.07 4.80
N VAL A 41 7.74 13.39 5.38
CA VAL A 41 6.33 13.75 5.36
C VAL A 41 5.82 13.77 6.80
N ASP A 42 5.41 14.93 7.29
CA ASP A 42 4.78 15.06 8.61
C ASP A 42 3.30 14.62 8.58
N VAL A 43 2.59 14.69 9.70
CA VAL A 43 1.19 14.24 9.80
C VAL A 43 0.27 15.07 8.89
N ALA A 44 0.50 16.39 8.80
CA ALA A 44 -0.32 17.28 7.98
C ALA A 44 -0.12 17.01 6.48
N GLY A 45 1.13 16.84 6.04
CA GLY A 45 1.47 16.46 4.68
C GLY A 45 0.95 15.06 4.32
N PHE A 46 1.02 14.11 5.25
CA PHE A 46 0.46 12.77 5.03
C PHE A 46 -1.06 12.83 4.83
N ARG A 47 -1.76 13.60 5.68
CA ARG A 47 -3.19 13.85 5.52
C ARG A 47 -3.50 14.46 4.15
N GLU A 48 -2.78 15.50 3.75
CA GLU A 48 -2.97 16.16 2.45
C GLU A 48 -2.78 15.19 1.29
N ILE A 49 -1.76 14.32 1.33
CA ILE A 49 -1.52 13.28 0.30
C ILE A 49 -2.73 12.35 0.20
N ILE A 50 -3.29 11.91 1.32
CA ILE A 50 -4.45 11.02 1.33
C ILE A 50 -5.70 11.74 0.83
N GLU A 51 -6.01 12.91 1.37
CA GLU A 51 -7.26 13.64 1.04
C GLU A 51 -7.28 14.13 -0.40
N SER A 52 -6.13 14.54 -0.97
CA SER A 52 -6.04 15.05 -2.34
C SER A 52 -5.78 13.97 -3.39
N GLY A 53 -4.92 12.99 -3.07
CA GLY A 53 -4.42 12.02 -4.05
C GLY A 53 -5.12 10.66 -3.97
N PHE A 54 -5.53 10.24 -2.77
CA PHE A 54 -6.04 8.90 -2.53
C PHE A 54 -7.24 8.86 -1.56
N PRO A 55 -8.28 9.70 -1.76
CA PRO A 55 -9.38 9.83 -0.80
C PRO A 55 -10.14 8.52 -0.56
N PHE A 56 -10.17 7.64 -1.57
CA PHE A 56 -10.76 6.30 -1.48
C PHE A 56 -10.15 5.40 -0.38
N LEU A 57 -8.93 5.69 0.09
CA LEU A 57 -8.31 4.95 1.20
C LEU A 57 -8.99 5.22 2.55
N ALA A 58 -9.63 6.38 2.70
CA ALA A 58 -10.40 6.73 3.89
C ALA A 58 -11.87 6.27 3.80
N GLU A 59 -12.31 5.76 2.64
CA GLU A 59 -13.66 5.26 2.44
C GLU A 59 -13.80 3.78 2.85
N ASN A 60 -15.02 3.37 3.18
CA ASN A 60 -15.32 1.99 3.59
C ASN A 60 -15.51 1.07 2.37
N GLN A 61 -14.43 0.85 1.62
CA GLN A 61 -14.40 0.02 0.42
C GLN A 61 -13.87 -1.40 0.70
N SER A 62 -14.23 -2.38 -0.13
CA SER A 62 -13.61 -3.71 -0.11
C SER A 62 -12.13 -3.61 -0.47
N VAL A 63 -11.30 -4.52 0.08
CA VAL A 63 -9.85 -4.59 -0.19
C VAL A 63 -9.49 -6.01 -0.60
N ALA A 64 -8.78 -6.16 -1.71
CA ALA A 64 -8.29 -7.45 -2.19
C ALA A 64 -6.80 -7.40 -2.56
N PHE A 65 -6.04 -8.39 -2.09
CA PHE A 65 -4.60 -8.50 -2.36
C PHE A 65 -4.33 -9.26 -3.67
N GLY A 66 -3.48 -8.68 -4.51
CA GLY A 66 -3.06 -9.20 -5.81
C GLY A 66 -1.65 -9.76 -5.81
N ARG A 67 -0.87 -9.45 -6.87
CA ARG A 67 0.51 -9.92 -7.01
C ARG A 67 1.35 -9.39 -5.85
N CYS A 68 2.14 -10.30 -5.27
CA CYS A 68 3.03 -10.00 -4.16
C CYS A 68 4.43 -10.53 -4.48
N ARG A 69 5.45 -9.66 -4.41
CA ARG A 69 6.85 -10.01 -4.62
C ARG A 69 7.68 -9.50 -3.44
N ILE A 70 8.49 -10.38 -2.86
CA ILE A 70 9.52 -10.01 -1.89
C ILE A 70 10.87 -10.31 -2.52
N ASN A 71 11.80 -9.37 -2.38
CA ASN A 71 13.20 -9.53 -2.78
C ASN A 71 14.08 -8.71 -1.84
N ASP A 72 15.04 -9.37 -1.19
CA ASP A 72 16.13 -8.76 -0.41
C ASP A 72 15.71 -7.51 0.40
N GLY A 73 14.90 -7.71 1.44
CA GLY A 73 14.45 -6.62 2.31
C GLY A 73 13.46 -5.64 1.69
N THR A 74 12.97 -5.89 0.47
CA THR A 74 11.90 -5.10 -0.18
C THR A 74 10.70 -5.95 -0.57
N ALA A 75 9.52 -5.33 -0.62
CA ALA A 75 8.29 -5.96 -1.07
C ALA A 75 7.50 -5.05 -2.01
N THR A 76 6.84 -5.63 -2.99
CA THR A 76 5.74 -5.00 -3.74
C THR A 76 4.46 -5.81 -3.59
N VAL A 77 3.36 -5.11 -3.31
CA VAL A 77 2.04 -5.72 -3.10
C VAL A 77 1.00 -4.95 -3.89
N GLU A 78 0.33 -5.61 -4.83
CA GLU A 78 -0.87 -5.04 -5.46
C GLU A 78 -2.06 -5.14 -4.51
N VAL A 79 -2.81 -4.05 -4.41
CA VAL A 79 -4.03 -3.95 -3.59
C VAL A 79 -5.11 -3.29 -4.42
N ARG A 80 -6.26 -3.96 -4.53
CA ARG A 80 -7.46 -3.50 -5.22
C ARG A 80 -8.48 -2.99 -4.22
N PHE A 81 -9.10 -1.86 -4.54
CA PHE A 81 -10.09 -1.18 -3.72
C PHE A 81 -11.42 -1.08 -4.47
N GLY A 82 -12.51 -1.51 -3.81
CA GLY A 82 -13.86 -1.47 -4.36
C GLY A 82 -14.21 -2.61 -5.31
N GLU A 83 -15.38 -2.50 -5.94
CA GLU A 83 -15.85 -3.38 -7.02
C GLU A 83 -15.47 -2.81 -8.39
N GLU A 84 -15.60 -3.60 -9.45
CA GLU A 84 -15.17 -3.20 -10.80
C GLU A 84 -15.94 -1.97 -11.34
N PRO A 85 -15.23 -0.96 -11.92
CA PRO A 85 -13.78 -0.87 -12.09
C PRO A 85 -13.05 -0.55 -10.78
N ALA A 86 -12.19 -1.47 -10.33
CA ALA A 86 -11.50 -1.33 -9.04
C ALA A 86 -10.28 -0.41 -9.14
N ILE A 87 -10.04 0.41 -8.12
CA ILE A 87 -8.82 1.20 -8.04
C ILE A 87 -7.69 0.29 -7.57
N THR A 88 -6.58 0.23 -8.31
CA THR A 88 -5.43 -0.62 -7.94
C THR A 88 -4.22 0.24 -7.56
N LEU A 89 -3.68 -0.02 -6.37
CA LEU A 89 -2.39 0.51 -5.94
C LEU A 89 -1.32 -0.59 -5.90
N VAL A 90 -0.09 -0.23 -6.19
CA VAL A 90 1.10 -1.02 -5.84
C VAL A 90 1.73 -0.39 -4.60
N TYR A 91 1.74 -1.12 -3.50
CA TYR A 91 2.43 -0.76 -2.27
C TYR A 91 3.88 -1.20 -2.35
N PHE A 92 4.79 -0.33 -1.95
CA PHE A 92 6.21 -0.58 -1.80
C PHE A 92 6.53 -0.67 -0.31
N LEU A 93 7.19 -1.74 0.11
CA LEU A 93 7.56 -1.96 1.49
C LEU A 93 9.05 -2.24 1.62
N VAL A 94 9.62 -1.79 2.74
CA VAL A 94 11.01 -2.03 3.12
C VAL A 94 11.07 -2.73 4.47
N GLN A 95 12.01 -3.64 4.64
CA GLN A 95 12.25 -4.33 5.89
C GLN A 95 13.28 -3.56 6.72
N SER A 96 12.94 -3.24 7.96
CA SER A 96 13.85 -2.68 8.95
C SER A 96 13.53 -3.26 10.33
N ASP A 97 14.57 -3.61 11.09
CA ASP A 97 14.46 -4.30 12.38
C ASP A 97 13.54 -5.53 12.34
N ASN A 98 13.72 -6.36 11.31
CA ASN A 98 12.91 -7.56 11.05
C ASN A 98 11.39 -7.32 10.90
N ARG A 99 10.96 -6.07 10.63
CA ARG A 99 9.57 -5.69 10.39
C ARG A 99 9.42 -4.99 9.05
N TRP A 100 8.27 -5.15 8.40
CA TRP A 100 7.95 -4.52 7.12
C TRP A 100 7.29 -3.17 7.32
N TRP A 101 7.74 -2.14 6.62
CA TRP A 101 7.22 -0.77 6.68
C TRP A 101 6.81 -0.30 5.29
N ILE A 102 5.75 0.49 5.19
CA ILE A 102 5.27 1.04 3.92
C ILE A 102 6.16 2.21 3.53
N ASP A 103 6.88 2.09 2.43
CA ASP A 103 7.75 3.16 1.92
C ASP A 103 7.00 4.08 0.94
N GLY A 104 5.96 3.56 0.29
CA GLY A 104 5.06 4.34 -0.55
C GLY A 104 3.99 3.48 -1.24
N ALA A 105 3.12 4.14 -2.00
CA ALA A 105 2.18 3.50 -2.88
C ALA A 105 2.00 4.34 -4.14
N SER A 106 1.71 3.69 -5.27
CA SER A 106 1.38 4.36 -6.53
C SER A 106 0.22 3.66 -7.22
N PRO A 107 -0.57 4.36 -8.05
CA PRO A 107 -1.49 3.69 -8.96
C PRO A 107 -0.75 2.62 -9.77
N ALA A 108 -1.39 1.46 -9.96
CA ALA A 108 -0.90 0.50 -10.91
C ALA A 108 -1.00 1.13 -12.31
N VAL A 109 0.10 1.12 -13.06
CA VAL A 109 0.05 1.49 -14.48
C VAL A 109 -0.55 0.32 -15.25
N ASP A 110 -1.70 0.52 -15.88
CA ASP A 110 -2.22 -0.41 -16.87
C ASP A 110 -1.30 -0.38 -18.10
N GLY A 111 -0.33 -1.29 -18.12
CA GLY A 111 0.72 -1.28 -19.14
C GLY A 111 1.30 -2.64 -19.50
N LEU A 112 0.67 -3.75 -19.07
CA LEU A 112 1.15 -5.09 -19.42
C LEU A 112 0.04 -6.16 -19.56
N ALA A 113 -1.21 -5.75 -19.78
CA ALA A 113 -2.27 -6.66 -20.21
C ALA A 113 -2.50 -6.58 -21.74
N ASP A 114 -2.32 -5.41 -22.36
CA ASP A 114 -2.60 -5.21 -23.81
C ASP A 114 -1.43 -5.55 -24.76
N LYS A 115 -0.31 -6.10 -24.28
CA LYS A 115 0.87 -6.37 -25.14
C LYS A 115 1.23 -7.85 -25.33
N ILE A 116 0.34 -8.77 -24.96
CA ILE A 116 0.57 -10.23 -25.13
C ILE A 116 -0.42 -10.88 -26.13
N GLU A 117 -1.37 -10.14 -26.71
CA GLU A 117 -2.23 -10.64 -27.81
C GLU A 117 -1.84 -10.12 -29.20
N SER A 118 -0.57 -9.79 -29.40
CA SER A 118 -0.02 -9.53 -30.73
C SER A 118 1.43 -10.03 -30.79
N SER A 119 1.59 -11.35 -30.86
CA SER A 119 2.81 -12.02 -31.31
C SER A 119 2.42 -13.31 -32.04
#